data_AF-A0AAX0L8Y0-F1
#
_entry.id   AF-A0AAX0L8Y0-F1
#
_cell.length_a   1.000
_cell.length_b   1.000
_cell.length_c   1.000
_cell.angle_alpha   90.00
_cell.angle_beta   90.00
_cell.angle_gamma   90.00
#
_symmetry.space_group_name_H-M   'P 1'
#
loop_
_entity.id
_entity.type
_entity.pdbx_description
1 polymer ?
#
loop_
_entity_poly.entity_id
_entity_poly.type
_entity_poly.pdbx_seq_one_letter_code
_entity_poly.pdbx_strand_id
1 'polypeptide(L)'
;MKFGYLSDIGEITPDIFSNLDSVSRLKTFIKLYNSCVEQELKLPLHYSKYKNIKNAFKHRIQDLLEFDSNLKKTKVKTFCAVSNLIIFYYKNKQFDNIKYITKQPKNKAAKMIKMLYINSHFELCFDANFMFSQFVYDRIAYKNFDKDVSFQNDSICICKDSKKLLCVLTSFKNFSLDDTSSLSNEISSAVKAIKEYGFDRVYVVMPRNDNFRKHIEVRHCECDFNQIKLVPYAIDNKKTKKGI
;
A
#
# COMPACT_ATOMS: atom_id res chain seq x y z
N MET A 1 0.72 -10.66 -6.49
CA MET A 1 -0.27 -10.08 -7.44
C MET A 1 0.10 -8.63 -7.68
N LYS A 2 0.06 -8.12 -8.90
CA LYS A 2 0.53 -6.75 -9.21
C LYS A 2 -0.59 -5.70 -9.06
N PHE A 3 -0.24 -4.50 -8.59
CA PHE A 3 -1.13 -3.32 -8.60
C PHE A 3 -0.32 -2.09 -9.01
N GLY A 4 -0.72 -1.42 -10.10
CA GLY A 4 0.03 -0.28 -10.60
C GLY A 4 -0.20 0.02 -12.08
N TYR A 5 0.85 0.52 -12.73
CA TYR A 5 0.90 0.82 -14.14
C TYR A 5 2.25 0.36 -14.71
N LEU A 6 2.22 -0.32 -15.86
CA LEU A 6 3.38 -0.63 -16.68
C LEU A 6 3.16 -0.07 -18.10
N SER A 7 4.18 0.43 -18.79
CA SER A 7 4.01 1.05 -20.11
C SER A 7 3.43 0.10 -21.15
N ASP A 8 3.85 -1.16 -21.09
CA ASP A 8 3.56 -2.16 -22.11
C ASP A 8 2.21 -2.86 -21.87
N ILE A 9 1.68 -2.77 -20.65
CA ILE A 9 0.43 -3.42 -20.22
C ILE A 9 -0.68 -2.40 -19.95
N GLY A 10 -0.33 -1.21 -19.48
CA GLY A 10 -1.25 -0.22 -18.96
C GLY A 10 -1.52 -0.39 -17.45
N GLU A 11 -2.72 0.02 -17.02
CA GLU A 11 -3.13 0.00 -15.62
C GLU A 11 -3.51 -1.41 -15.18
N ILE A 12 -2.81 -1.93 -14.17
CA ILE A 12 -2.99 -3.27 -13.60
C ILE A 12 -3.75 -3.11 -12.29
N THR A 13 -4.95 -3.67 -12.20
CA THR A 13 -5.77 -3.67 -10.99
C THR A 13 -5.99 -5.11 -10.52
N PRO A 14 -5.76 -5.42 -9.23
CA PRO A 14 -6.19 -6.69 -8.64
C PRO A 14 -7.68 -6.98 -8.82
N ASP A 15 -8.03 -8.24 -9.07
CA ASP A 15 -9.42 -8.68 -9.35
C ASP A 15 -10.39 -8.36 -8.21
N ILE A 16 -9.91 -8.33 -6.96
CA ILE A 16 -10.70 -7.93 -5.79
C ILE A 16 -11.26 -6.49 -5.89
N PHE A 17 -10.66 -5.66 -6.74
CA PHE A 17 -11.11 -4.29 -7.01
C PHE A 17 -11.71 -4.11 -8.41
N SER A 18 -11.92 -5.18 -9.17
CA SER A 18 -12.47 -5.13 -10.53
C SER A 18 -13.84 -4.44 -10.60
N ASN A 19 -14.69 -4.67 -9.60
CA ASN A 19 -16.04 -4.10 -9.49
C ASN A 19 -16.07 -2.62 -9.06
N LEU A 20 -14.92 -2.02 -8.70
CA LEU A 20 -14.87 -0.62 -8.30
C LEU A 20 -14.78 0.31 -9.52
N ASP A 21 -15.49 1.44 -9.45
CA ASP A 21 -15.31 2.51 -10.43
C ASP A 21 -13.87 3.05 -10.40
N SER A 22 -13.44 3.70 -11.49
CA SER A 22 -12.05 4.15 -11.67
C SER A 22 -11.56 5.10 -10.57
N VAL A 23 -12.43 5.97 -10.05
CA VAL A 23 -12.08 6.88 -8.94
C VAL A 23 -11.89 6.09 -7.65
N SER A 24 -12.78 5.14 -7.35
CA SER A 24 -12.67 4.28 -6.16
C SER A 24 -11.47 3.33 -6.23
N ARG A 25 -11.14 2.78 -7.41
CA ARG A 25 -9.92 1.99 -7.64
C ARG A 25 -8.66 2.81 -7.37
N LEU A 26 -8.55 3.99 -7.99
CA LEU A 26 -7.41 4.87 -7.79
C LEU A 26 -7.29 5.34 -6.34
N LYS A 27 -8.41 5.64 -5.68
CA LYS A 27 -8.41 5.98 -4.25
C LYS A 27 -7.87 4.84 -3.39
N THR A 28 -8.24 3.60 -3.72
CA THR A 28 -7.73 2.38 -3.06
C THR A 28 -6.23 2.24 -3.30
N PHE A 29 -5.78 2.38 -4.55
CA PHE A 29 -4.36 2.40 -4.90
C PHE A 29 -3.59 3.43 -4.09
N ILE A 30 -4.07 4.69 -4.05
CA ILE A 30 -3.41 5.79 -3.34
C ILE A 30 -3.23 5.48 -1.85
N LYS A 31 -4.24 4.89 -1.19
CA LYS A 31 -4.16 4.55 0.23
C LYS A 31 -3.10 3.50 0.51
N LEU A 32 -3.09 2.45 -0.31
CA LEU A 32 -2.09 1.39 -0.21
C LEU A 32 -0.69 1.95 -0.52
N TYR A 33 -0.54 2.69 -1.62
CA TYR A 33 0.71 3.31 -2.05
C TYR A 33 1.29 4.23 -0.97
N ASN A 34 0.46 5.07 -0.35
CA ASN A 34 0.89 5.99 0.69
C ASN A 34 1.39 5.32 1.97
N SER A 35 1.11 4.03 2.16
CA SER A 35 1.65 3.24 3.28
C SER A 35 3.05 2.72 2.94
N CYS A 36 3.35 2.53 1.66
CA CYS A 36 4.63 2.00 1.17
C CYS A 36 5.71 3.06 0.95
N VAL A 37 5.39 4.34 1.04
CA VAL A 37 6.32 5.42 0.65
C VAL A 37 6.48 6.49 1.72
N GLU A 38 7.64 7.13 1.69
CA GLU A 38 7.97 8.27 2.52
C GLU A 38 7.00 9.44 2.29
N GLN A 39 6.83 10.26 3.32
CA GLN A 39 5.89 11.39 3.34
C GLN A 39 6.03 12.34 2.14
N GLU A 40 7.24 12.49 1.60
CA GLU A 40 7.52 13.36 0.45
C GLU A 40 6.97 12.83 -0.88
N LEU A 41 6.83 11.50 -1.00
CA LEU A 41 6.37 10.82 -2.21
C LEU A 41 4.87 10.50 -2.15
N LYS A 42 4.22 10.64 -0.98
CA LYS A 42 2.78 10.38 -0.85
C LYS A 42 1.96 11.21 -1.83
N LEU A 43 0.94 10.55 -2.37
CA LEU A 43 -0.04 11.11 -3.28
C LEU A 43 -1.31 11.47 -2.50
N PRO A 44 -1.71 12.74 -2.39
CA PRO A 44 -2.96 13.11 -1.73
C PRO A 44 -4.20 12.44 -2.36
N LEU A 45 -5.21 12.13 -1.54
CA LEU A 45 -6.40 11.41 -2.04
C LEU A 45 -7.20 12.17 -3.11
N HIS A 46 -7.15 13.50 -3.13
CA HIS A 46 -7.88 14.30 -4.13
C HIS A 46 -7.39 14.07 -5.56
N TYR A 47 -6.19 13.52 -5.76
CA TYR A 47 -5.72 13.11 -7.09
C TYR A 47 -6.51 11.91 -7.65
N SER A 48 -7.36 11.25 -6.85
CA SER A 48 -8.26 10.21 -7.36
C SER A 48 -9.24 10.73 -8.43
N LYS A 49 -9.49 12.04 -8.49
CA LYS A 49 -10.32 12.68 -9.53
C LYS A 49 -9.78 12.47 -10.96
N TYR A 50 -8.49 12.14 -11.11
CA TYR A 50 -7.84 11.92 -12.40
C TYR A 50 -8.03 10.51 -12.95
N LYS A 51 -8.81 9.65 -12.26
CA LYS A 51 -9.33 8.34 -12.68
C LYS A 51 -8.32 7.23 -12.96
N ASN A 52 -7.06 7.53 -13.29
CA ASN A 52 -6.00 6.53 -13.47
C ASN A 52 -4.69 6.97 -12.80
N ILE A 53 -3.86 5.98 -12.46
CA ILE A 53 -2.59 6.15 -11.75
C ILE A 53 -1.67 7.14 -12.47
N LYS A 54 -1.44 6.93 -13.77
CA LYS A 54 -0.51 7.76 -14.57
C LYS A 54 -0.87 9.23 -14.54
N ASN A 55 -2.14 9.56 -14.76
CA ASN A 55 -2.63 10.93 -14.76
C ASN A 55 -2.55 11.55 -13.37
N ALA A 56 -2.89 10.80 -12.31
CA ALA A 56 -2.78 11.28 -10.94
C ALA A 56 -1.34 11.71 -10.59
N PHE A 57 -0.34 10.90 -10.93
CA PHE A 57 1.07 11.24 -10.68
C PHE A 57 1.58 12.37 -11.59
N LYS A 58 1.16 12.42 -12.87
CA LYS A 58 1.53 13.54 -13.75
C LYS A 58 1.05 14.88 -13.20
N HIS A 59 -0.20 14.96 -12.73
CA HIS A 59 -0.72 16.17 -12.10
C HIS A 59 0.00 16.48 -10.79
N ARG A 60 0.33 15.45 -9.99
CA ARG A 60 1.11 15.66 -8.76
C ARG A 60 2.49 16.25 -9.04
N ILE A 61 3.18 15.75 -10.07
CA ILE A 61 4.47 16.30 -10.49
C ILE A 61 4.29 17.76 -10.94
N GLN A 62 3.27 18.06 -11.75
CA GLN A 62 2.99 19.42 -12.20
C GLN A 62 2.76 20.38 -11.03
N ASP A 63 1.92 20.03 -10.07
CA ASP A 63 1.64 20.86 -8.90
C ASP A 63 2.90 21.10 -8.06
N LEU A 64 3.77 20.09 -7.92
CA LEU A 64 5.05 20.25 -7.21
C LEU A 64 5.99 21.21 -7.95
N LEU A 65 6.06 21.14 -9.28
CA LEU A 65 6.89 22.03 -10.09
C LEU A 65 6.36 23.47 -10.11
N GLU A 66 5.04 23.65 -10.13
CA GLU A 66 4.39 24.97 -10.11
C GLU A 66 4.49 25.65 -8.75
N PHE A 67 4.28 24.90 -7.66
CA PHE A 67 4.43 25.42 -6.30
C PHE A 67 5.86 25.93 -6.03
N ASP A 68 6.87 25.19 -6.50
CA ASP A 68 8.28 25.62 -6.41
C ASP A 68 8.54 26.90 -7.23
N SER A 69 7.82 27.12 -8.33
CA SER A 69 7.96 28.33 -9.16
C SER A 69 7.22 29.55 -8.61
N ASN A 70 6.13 29.34 -7.86
CA ASN A 70 5.25 30.39 -7.33
C ASN A 70 5.69 30.93 -5.95
N LEU A 71 6.68 30.31 -5.29
CA LEU A 71 7.33 30.86 -4.11
C LEU A 71 8.14 32.11 -4.51
N LYS A 72 7.49 33.27 -4.42
CA LYS A 72 8.06 34.64 -4.55
C LYS A 72 9.54 34.67 -4.19
N LYS A 73 10.46 34.79 -5.17
CA LYS A 73 11.89 35.20 -5.10
C LYS A 73 12.60 35.09 -3.73
N THR A 74 12.31 34.08 -2.92
CA THR A 74 13.00 33.86 -1.65
C THR A 74 14.25 33.09 -2.01
N LYS A 75 15.39 33.54 -1.48
CA LYS A 75 16.71 32.93 -1.71
C LYS A 75 16.58 31.40 -1.76
N VAL A 76 17.04 30.80 -2.85
CA VAL A 76 17.08 29.35 -3.04
C VAL A 76 17.78 28.75 -1.82
N LYS A 77 17.03 28.13 -0.91
CA LYS A 77 17.57 27.65 0.37
C LYS A 77 18.55 26.50 0.16
N THR A 78 18.38 25.72 -0.90
CA THR A 78 19.24 24.57 -1.24
C THR A 78 19.29 24.36 -2.75
N PHE A 79 20.48 24.55 -3.34
CA PHE A 79 20.73 24.21 -4.73
C PHE A 79 21.07 22.71 -4.84
N CYS A 80 20.33 21.97 -5.66
CA CYS A 80 20.62 20.57 -5.95
C CYS A 80 20.74 20.38 -7.47
N ALA A 81 21.98 20.31 -7.97
CA ALA A 81 22.26 20.11 -9.39
C ALA A 81 21.56 18.86 -9.94
N VAL A 82 21.55 17.76 -9.17
CA VAL A 82 20.88 16.51 -9.53
C VAL A 82 19.37 16.70 -9.71
N SER A 83 18.72 17.43 -8.79
CA SER A 83 17.29 17.72 -8.90
C SER A 83 16.97 18.57 -10.13
N ASN A 84 17.76 19.62 -10.37
CA ASN A 84 17.57 20.50 -11.53
C ASN A 84 17.75 19.74 -12.85
N LEU A 85 18.74 18.84 -12.91
CA LEU A 85 18.99 18.03 -14.09
C LEU A 85 17.84 17.07 -14.40
N ILE A 86 17.31 16.37 -13.38
CA ILE A 86 16.14 15.50 -13.54
C ILE A 86 14.91 16.29 -14.03
N ILE A 87 14.66 17.46 -13.42
CA ILE A 87 13.53 18.31 -13.81
C ILE A 87 13.72 18.83 -15.24
N PHE A 88 14.94 19.21 -15.62
CA PHE A 88 15.27 19.62 -16.98
C PHE A 88 14.96 18.50 -17.98
N TYR A 89 15.45 17.28 -17.73
CA TYR A 89 15.16 16.15 -18.62
C TYR A 89 13.66 15.84 -18.70
N TYR A 90 12.95 15.90 -17.59
CA TYR A 90 11.49 15.72 -17.57
C TYR A 90 10.75 16.77 -18.42
N LYS A 91 11.07 18.06 -18.24
CA LYS A 91 10.44 19.16 -18.98
C LYS A 91 10.72 19.09 -20.48
N ASN A 92 11.93 18.66 -20.86
CA ASN A 92 12.32 18.49 -22.26
C ASN A 92 11.95 17.11 -22.84
N LYS A 93 11.20 16.28 -22.11
CA LYS A 93 10.80 14.92 -22.52
C LYS A 93 11.99 13.99 -22.85
N GLN A 94 13.15 14.27 -22.26
CA GLN A 94 14.39 13.50 -22.43
C GLN A 94 14.50 12.41 -21.34
N PHE A 95 13.49 11.56 -21.23
CA PHE A 95 13.40 10.58 -20.12
C PHE A 95 14.54 9.56 -20.13
N ASP A 96 15.12 9.27 -21.30
CA ASP A 96 16.31 8.41 -21.45
C ASP A 96 17.51 8.86 -20.61
N ASN A 97 17.63 10.16 -20.36
CA ASN A 97 18.76 10.68 -19.62
C ASN A 97 18.61 10.48 -18.10
N ILE A 98 17.38 10.26 -17.61
CA ILE A 98 17.09 10.11 -16.18
C ILE A 98 17.70 8.81 -15.63
N LYS A 99 17.71 7.74 -16.44
CA LYS A 99 18.21 6.42 -16.02
C LYS A 99 19.70 6.41 -15.65
N TYR A 100 20.48 7.34 -16.20
CA TYR A 100 21.92 7.46 -15.92
C TYR A 100 22.22 8.23 -14.63
N ILE A 101 21.20 8.82 -13.98
CA ILE A 101 21.38 9.62 -12.77
C ILE A 101 21.33 8.71 -11.54
N THR A 102 22.50 8.30 -11.05
CA THR A 102 22.60 7.42 -9.87
C THR A 102 22.29 8.15 -8.56
N LYS A 103 22.75 9.40 -8.42
CA LYS A 103 22.58 10.20 -7.20
C LYS A 103 21.11 10.49 -6.88
N GLN A 104 20.75 10.46 -5.59
CA GLN A 104 19.39 10.77 -5.15
C GLN A 104 19.11 12.27 -5.15
N PRO A 105 18.00 12.73 -5.77
CA PRO A 105 17.61 14.14 -5.71
C PRO A 105 17.08 14.54 -4.34
N LYS A 106 17.21 15.83 -3.99
CA LYS A 106 16.64 16.40 -2.76
C LYS A 106 15.22 16.95 -2.96
N ASN A 107 14.92 17.49 -4.14
CA ASN A 107 13.61 18.06 -4.46
C ASN A 107 12.53 16.97 -4.62
N LYS A 108 11.32 17.22 -4.10
CA LYS A 108 10.20 16.26 -4.11
C LYS A 108 9.73 15.90 -5.53
N ALA A 109 9.60 16.88 -6.42
CA ALA A 109 9.24 16.63 -7.81
C ALA A 109 10.30 15.77 -8.50
N ALA A 110 11.58 16.10 -8.31
CA ALA A 110 12.68 15.32 -8.88
C ALA A 110 12.74 13.88 -8.34
N LYS A 111 12.52 13.68 -7.02
CA LYS A 111 12.40 12.33 -6.43
C LYS A 111 11.28 11.54 -7.07
N MET A 112 10.10 12.14 -7.20
CA MET A 112 8.93 11.50 -7.80
C MET A 112 9.15 11.18 -9.28
N ILE A 113 9.69 12.11 -10.06
CA ILE A 113 10.05 11.89 -11.47
C ILE A 113 11.03 10.72 -11.60
N LYS A 114 12.10 10.72 -10.81
CA LYS A 114 13.12 9.65 -10.87
C LYS A 114 12.54 8.28 -10.50
N MET A 115 11.65 8.23 -9.52
CA MET A 115 10.95 7.00 -9.12
C MET A 115 10.05 6.46 -10.24
N LEU A 116 9.36 7.35 -10.97
CA LEU A 116 8.32 6.98 -11.93
C LEU A 116 8.83 6.75 -13.35
N TYR A 117 9.95 7.36 -13.73
CA TYR A 117 10.48 7.27 -15.09
C TYR A 117 11.68 6.33 -15.14
N ILE A 118 11.38 5.04 -15.29
CA ILE A 118 12.37 3.95 -15.40
C ILE A 118 12.49 3.59 -16.88
N ASN A 119 13.72 3.51 -17.39
CA ASN A 119 13.98 3.20 -18.81
C ASN A 119 13.13 4.04 -19.78
N SER A 120 12.98 5.34 -19.48
CA SER A 120 12.24 6.31 -20.32
C SER A 120 10.72 6.22 -20.31
N HIS A 121 10.19 5.24 -19.59
CA HIS A 121 8.76 4.99 -19.51
C HIS A 121 8.22 5.29 -18.11
N PHE A 122 6.95 5.69 -18.06
CA PHE A 122 6.25 5.81 -16.78
C PHE A 122 5.95 4.39 -16.29
N GLU A 123 6.57 4.02 -15.18
CA GLU A 123 6.53 2.69 -14.57
C GLU A 123 6.28 2.84 -13.07
N LEU A 124 5.21 2.24 -12.57
CA LEU A 124 4.91 2.22 -11.15
C LEU A 124 4.06 1.00 -10.81
N CYS A 125 4.69 -0.08 -10.36
CA CYS A 125 3.99 -1.32 -10.08
C CYS A 125 4.53 -1.97 -8.81
N PHE A 126 3.61 -2.37 -7.93
CA PHE A 126 3.92 -2.99 -6.64
C PHE A 126 3.30 -4.38 -6.55
N ASP A 127 3.83 -5.20 -5.64
CA ASP A 127 3.10 -6.38 -5.17
C ASP A 127 1.97 -5.94 -4.21
N ALA A 128 0.74 -6.30 -4.54
CA ALA A 128 -0.46 -5.93 -3.82
C ALA A 128 -0.54 -6.56 -2.42
N ASN A 129 0.04 -7.76 -2.22
CA ASN A 129 0.12 -8.35 -0.87
C ASN A 129 1.03 -7.48 0.01
N PHE A 130 2.20 -7.09 -0.52
CA PHE A 130 3.12 -6.20 0.19
C PHE A 130 2.47 -4.85 0.51
N MET A 131 1.76 -4.24 -0.45
CA MET A 131 1.10 -2.97 -0.17
C MET A 131 0.03 -3.10 0.92
N PHE A 132 -0.72 -4.20 0.90
CA PHE A 132 -1.75 -4.46 1.90
C PHE A 132 -1.16 -4.75 3.27
N SER A 133 -0.09 -5.55 3.35
CA SER A 133 0.59 -5.84 4.62
C SER A 133 1.10 -4.56 5.27
N GLN A 134 1.76 -3.69 4.51
CA GLN A 134 2.24 -2.39 4.99
C GLN A 134 1.08 -1.49 5.46
N PHE A 135 -0.02 -1.44 4.70
CA PHE A 135 -1.21 -0.68 5.07
C PHE A 135 -1.85 -1.16 6.39
N VAL A 136 -1.91 -2.48 6.60
CA VAL A 136 -2.42 -3.06 7.85
C VAL A 136 -1.47 -2.74 9.00
N TYR A 137 -0.16 -2.89 8.80
CA TYR A 137 0.87 -2.56 9.78
C TYR A 137 0.77 -1.12 10.27
N ASP A 138 0.82 -0.15 9.35
CA ASP A 138 0.78 1.28 9.69
C ASP A 138 -0.43 1.61 10.58
N ARG A 139 -1.59 1.02 10.27
CA ARG A 139 -2.81 1.23 11.04
C ARG A 139 -2.79 0.54 12.41
N ILE A 140 -2.20 -0.64 12.52
CA ILE A 140 -2.06 -1.35 13.78
C ILE A 140 -1.07 -0.60 14.68
N ALA A 141 0.10 -0.23 14.15
CA ALA A 141 1.13 0.52 14.86
C ALA A 141 0.56 1.85 15.37
N TYR A 142 -0.15 2.60 14.52
CA TYR A 142 -0.78 3.86 14.92
C TYR A 142 -1.77 3.72 16.08
N LYS A 143 -2.53 2.61 16.13
CA LYS A 143 -3.53 2.37 17.19
C LYS A 143 -2.97 1.74 18.47
N ASN A 144 -1.75 1.23 18.42
CA ASN A 144 -1.10 0.53 19.53
C ASN A 144 0.26 1.17 19.82
N PHE A 145 0.29 2.50 19.93
CA PHE A 145 1.52 3.26 20.18
C PHE A 145 2.15 2.96 21.55
N ASP A 146 1.41 2.31 22.44
CA ASP A 146 1.83 1.87 23.78
C ASP A 146 2.42 0.43 23.78
N LYS A 147 2.58 -0.19 22.61
CA LYS A 147 3.04 -1.57 22.44
C LYS A 147 4.14 -1.68 21.41
N ASP A 148 4.87 -2.78 21.47
CA ASP A 148 5.88 -3.12 20.47
C ASP A 148 5.19 -3.76 19.26
N VAL A 149 5.03 -2.97 18.19
CA VAL A 149 4.50 -3.44 16.91
C VAL A 149 5.64 -3.57 15.91
N SER A 150 5.84 -4.76 15.36
CA SER A 150 6.94 -5.04 14.43
C SER A 150 6.56 -6.07 13.37
N PHE A 151 7.23 -6.05 12.22
CA PHE A 151 7.19 -7.16 11.28
C PHE A 151 8.16 -8.27 11.69
N GLN A 152 7.70 -9.52 11.72
CA GLN A 152 8.54 -10.72 11.89
C GLN A 152 8.01 -11.84 11.00
N ASN A 153 8.87 -12.44 10.18
CA ASN A 153 8.51 -13.57 9.30
C ASN A 153 7.20 -13.34 8.51
N ASP A 154 7.08 -12.21 7.82
CA ASP A 154 5.90 -11.80 7.05
C ASP A 154 4.59 -11.65 7.87
N SER A 155 4.69 -11.56 9.18
CA SER A 155 3.59 -11.32 10.10
C SER A 155 3.79 -10.02 10.88
N ILE A 156 2.70 -9.41 11.33
CA ILE A 156 2.73 -8.23 12.19
C ILE A 156 2.53 -8.71 13.62
N CYS A 157 3.56 -8.57 14.45
CA CYS A 157 3.55 -8.98 15.84
C CYS A 157 3.26 -7.79 16.73
N ILE A 158 2.37 -7.98 17.72
CA ILE A 158 2.09 -7.03 18.79
C ILE A 158 2.51 -7.67 20.11
N CYS A 159 3.52 -7.08 20.74
CA CYS A 159 4.06 -7.52 22.01
C CYS A 159 3.92 -6.42 23.07
N LYS A 160 3.91 -6.82 24.34
CA LYS A 160 4.00 -5.91 25.49
C LYS A 160 4.80 -6.57 26.58
N ASP A 161 5.84 -5.91 27.08
CA ASP A 161 6.71 -6.43 28.15
C ASP A 161 7.22 -7.85 27.82
N SER A 162 7.68 -8.06 26.58
CA SER A 162 8.09 -9.35 26.00
C SER A 162 6.99 -10.41 25.84
N LYS A 163 5.75 -10.14 26.26
CA LYS A 163 4.61 -11.03 26.06
C LYS A 163 4.06 -10.89 24.64
N LYS A 164 3.89 -12.02 23.94
CA LYS A 164 3.36 -12.11 22.57
C LYS A 164 1.82 -12.13 22.57
N LEU A 165 1.22 -10.96 22.35
CA LEU A 165 -0.23 -10.78 22.49
C LEU A 165 -1.01 -11.16 21.24
N LEU A 166 -0.59 -10.67 20.08
CA LEU A 166 -1.30 -10.87 18.83
C LEU A 166 -0.32 -11.00 17.68
N CYS A 167 -0.51 -12.02 16.85
CA CYS A 167 0.09 -12.10 15.53
C CYS A 167 -0.99 -11.79 14.49
N VAL A 168 -0.64 -10.97 13.50
CA VAL A 168 -1.52 -10.63 12.39
C VAL A 168 -0.88 -11.11 11.10
N LEU A 169 -1.54 -12.06 10.45
CA LEU A 169 -1.19 -12.59 9.13
C LEU A 169 -2.02 -11.85 8.10
N THR A 170 -1.39 -11.27 7.07
CA THR A 170 -2.13 -10.59 6.00
C THR A 170 -2.21 -11.46 4.76
N SER A 171 -3.40 -11.62 4.21
CA SER A 171 -3.63 -12.35 2.96
C SER A 171 -4.49 -11.51 2.03
N PHE A 172 -3.93 -11.11 0.88
CA PHE A 172 -4.62 -10.26 -0.08
C PHE A 172 -5.41 -11.13 -1.07
N LYS A 173 -6.48 -11.76 -0.57
CA LYS A 173 -7.37 -12.64 -1.33
C LYS A 173 -8.82 -12.12 -1.31
N ASN A 174 -9.56 -12.41 -2.37
CA ASN A 174 -11.01 -12.21 -2.40
C ASN A 174 -11.70 -13.40 -1.74
N PHE A 175 -11.77 -13.39 -0.41
CA PHE A 175 -12.34 -14.50 0.35
C PHE A 175 -13.87 -14.56 0.28
N SER A 176 -14.41 -15.77 0.15
CA SER A 176 -15.83 -16.09 0.30
C SER A 176 -16.02 -17.28 1.25
N LEU A 177 -17.10 -17.28 2.03
CA LEU A 177 -17.48 -18.43 2.85
C LEU A 177 -17.84 -19.66 2.02
N ASP A 178 -18.30 -19.45 0.78
CA ASP A 178 -18.67 -20.53 -0.14
C ASP A 178 -17.45 -21.26 -0.73
N ASP A 179 -16.25 -20.66 -0.62
CA ASP A 179 -14.99 -21.25 -1.06
C ASP A 179 -13.87 -21.02 -0.03
N THR A 180 -13.78 -21.95 0.93
CA THR A 180 -12.73 -21.96 1.95
C THR A 180 -11.50 -22.77 1.55
N SER A 181 -11.48 -23.37 0.36
CA SER A 181 -10.40 -24.28 -0.07
C SER A 181 -9.04 -23.58 -0.09
N SER A 182 -9.04 -22.28 -0.33
CA SER A 182 -7.86 -21.44 -0.42
C SER A 182 -7.29 -20.98 0.93
N LEU A 183 -7.88 -21.36 2.08
CA LEU A 183 -7.46 -20.92 3.42
C LEU A 183 -6.46 -21.83 4.12
N SER A 184 -6.20 -23.04 3.61
CA SER A 184 -5.39 -24.04 4.31
C SER A 184 -4.04 -23.47 4.77
N ASN A 185 -3.34 -22.78 3.88
CA ASN A 185 -2.04 -22.17 4.18
C ASN A 185 -2.12 -21.10 5.28
N GLU A 186 -3.13 -20.23 5.24
CA GLU A 186 -3.36 -19.21 6.27
C GLU A 186 -3.68 -19.83 7.63
N ILE A 187 -4.51 -20.87 7.67
CA ILE A 187 -4.85 -21.56 8.91
C ILE A 187 -3.64 -22.30 9.47
N SER A 188 -2.89 -23.04 8.64
CA SER A 188 -1.65 -23.70 9.07
C SER A 188 -0.63 -22.70 9.62
N SER A 189 -0.48 -21.54 8.97
CA SER A 189 0.40 -20.47 9.44
C SER A 189 -0.07 -19.88 10.78
N ALA A 190 -1.40 -19.75 10.96
CA ALA A 190 -1.97 -19.28 12.22
C ALA A 190 -1.77 -20.28 13.36
N VAL A 191 -1.98 -21.57 13.11
CA VAL A 191 -1.70 -22.63 14.08
C VAL A 191 -0.22 -22.61 14.47
N LYS A 192 0.69 -22.52 13.49
CA LYS A 192 2.13 -22.39 13.74
C LYS A 192 2.46 -21.21 14.65
N ALA A 193 1.86 -20.05 14.41
CA ALA A 193 2.09 -18.87 15.24
C ALA A 193 1.64 -19.06 16.69
N ILE A 194 0.58 -19.83 16.94
CA ILE A 194 0.15 -20.17 18.30
C ILE A 194 1.09 -21.21 18.92
N LYS A 195 1.30 -22.34 18.23
CA LYS A 195 1.94 -23.52 18.82
C LYS A 195 3.46 -23.42 18.92
N GLU A 196 4.10 -22.87 17.88
CA GLU A 196 5.56 -22.77 17.83
C GLU A 196 6.05 -21.40 18.30
N TYR A 197 5.32 -20.33 17.96
CA TYR A 197 5.76 -18.97 18.28
C TYR A 197 5.14 -18.41 19.56
N GLY A 198 4.13 -19.06 20.14
CA GLY A 198 3.59 -18.73 21.46
C GLY A 198 2.75 -17.45 21.51
N PHE A 199 2.06 -17.09 20.42
CA PHE A 199 1.13 -15.95 20.42
C PHE A 199 -0.22 -16.33 21.07
N ASP A 200 -0.74 -15.47 21.95
CA ASP A 200 -2.05 -15.68 22.60
C ASP A 200 -3.19 -15.77 21.56
N ARG A 201 -3.10 -15.00 20.47
CA ARG A 201 -4.10 -14.91 19.40
C ARG A 201 -3.46 -14.67 18.04
N VAL A 202 -4.15 -15.10 16.99
CA VAL A 202 -3.80 -14.85 15.59
C VAL A 202 -4.99 -14.33 14.81
N TYR A 203 -4.81 -13.20 14.13
CA TYR A 203 -5.78 -12.69 13.16
C TYR A 203 -5.26 -12.86 11.74
N VAL A 204 -6.02 -13.57 10.91
CA VAL A 204 -5.81 -13.61 9.47
C VAL A 204 -6.63 -12.48 8.85
N VAL A 205 -5.95 -11.43 8.44
CA VAL A 205 -6.53 -10.19 7.94
C VAL A 205 -6.57 -10.22 6.42
N MET A 206 -7.75 -10.02 5.84
CA MET A 206 -7.96 -10.00 4.38
C MET A 206 -8.74 -8.75 3.99
N PRO A 207 -8.61 -8.25 2.75
CA PRO A 207 -9.39 -7.09 2.32
C PRO A 207 -10.89 -7.40 2.42
N ARG A 208 -11.63 -6.47 3.02
CA ARG A 208 -13.09 -6.56 3.10
C ARG A 208 -13.69 -6.53 1.71
N ASN A 209 -14.61 -7.46 1.45
CA ASN A 209 -15.37 -7.54 0.20
C ASN A 209 -16.87 -7.77 0.50
N ASP A 210 -17.67 -8.02 -0.54
CA ASP A 210 -19.12 -8.20 -0.39
C ASP A 210 -19.51 -9.49 0.33
N ASN A 211 -18.74 -10.55 0.15
CA ASN A 211 -18.93 -11.87 0.75
C ASN A 211 -18.27 -12.00 2.13
N PHE A 212 -17.32 -11.12 2.46
CA PHE A 212 -16.58 -11.13 3.72
C PHE A 212 -16.63 -9.78 4.44
N ARG A 213 -17.63 -9.62 5.32
CA ARG A 213 -17.96 -8.36 6.00
C ARG A 213 -17.90 -8.41 7.53
N LYS A 214 -17.85 -9.61 8.11
CA LYS A 214 -17.82 -9.84 9.56
C LYS A 214 -16.65 -10.76 9.90
N HIS A 215 -16.18 -10.65 11.13
CA HIS A 215 -15.13 -11.54 11.63
C HIS A 215 -15.68 -12.96 11.71
N ILE A 216 -14.81 -13.95 11.47
CA ILE A 216 -15.15 -15.36 11.56
C ILE A 216 -14.16 -16.01 12.53
N GLU A 217 -14.68 -16.69 13.55
CA GLU A 217 -13.87 -17.50 14.45
C GLU A 217 -13.56 -18.84 13.79
N VAL A 218 -12.28 -19.21 13.78
CA VAL A 218 -11.83 -20.48 13.22
C VAL A 218 -11.60 -21.46 14.35
N ARG A 219 -12.24 -22.63 14.25
CA ARG A 219 -12.00 -23.75 15.16
C ARG A 219 -10.94 -24.66 14.54
N HIS A 220 -9.93 -25.02 15.32
CA HIS A 220 -8.88 -25.95 14.93
C HIS A 220 -8.59 -26.89 16.10
N CYS A 221 -8.34 -28.18 15.85
CA CYS A 221 -8.16 -29.17 16.91
C CYS A 221 -6.93 -28.89 17.80
N GLU A 222 -5.93 -28.19 17.27
CA GLU A 222 -4.69 -27.86 17.99
C GLU A 222 -4.76 -26.55 18.78
N CYS A 223 -5.84 -25.78 18.64
CA CYS A 223 -5.98 -24.43 19.21
C CYS A 223 -7.22 -24.31 20.09
N ASP A 224 -7.12 -23.49 21.13
CA ASP A 224 -8.24 -23.16 21.99
C ASP A 224 -9.27 -22.30 21.23
N PHE A 225 -10.49 -22.30 21.77
CA PHE A 225 -11.55 -21.44 21.27
C PHE A 225 -11.11 -19.97 21.27
N ASN A 226 -11.46 -19.24 20.19
CA ASN A 226 -11.13 -17.82 19.99
C ASN A 226 -9.66 -17.44 19.77
N GLN A 227 -8.74 -18.40 19.59
CA GLN A 227 -7.35 -18.07 19.28
C GLN A 227 -7.14 -17.61 17.83
N ILE A 228 -7.89 -18.15 16.86
CA ILE A 228 -7.76 -17.78 15.43
C ILE A 228 -9.02 -17.06 14.95
N LYS A 229 -8.85 -15.91 14.29
CA LYS A 229 -9.96 -15.19 13.62
C LYS A 229 -9.60 -14.76 12.22
N LEU A 230 -10.53 -14.95 11.29
CA LEU A 230 -10.51 -14.25 10.00
C LEU A 230 -11.10 -12.86 10.21
N VAL A 231 -10.42 -11.83 9.71
CA VAL A 231 -10.80 -10.42 9.92
C VAL A 231 -10.88 -9.68 8.58
N PRO A 232 -12.07 -9.21 8.16
CA PRO A 232 -12.21 -8.35 6.99
C PRO A 232 -11.69 -6.95 7.28
N TYR A 233 -10.79 -6.46 6.45
CA TYR A 233 -10.09 -5.20 6.63
C TYR A 233 -10.47 -4.19 5.56
N ALA A 234 -11.10 -3.10 5.98
CA ALA A 234 -11.55 -2.06 5.07
C ALA A 234 -10.40 -1.14 4.65
N ILE A 235 -10.09 -1.15 3.34
CA ILE A 235 -9.15 -0.20 2.72
C ILE A 235 -9.86 1.14 2.44
N ASP A 236 -11.11 1.10 1.97
CA ASP A 236 -11.98 2.28 1.93
C ASP A 236 -13.01 2.32 3.08
N ASN A 237 -13.22 3.51 3.64
CA ASN A 237 -14.18 3.74 4.73
C ASN A 237 -15.61 3.89 4.21
N LYS A 238 -15.83 3.82 2.89
CA LYS A 238 -17.18 3.82 2.34
C LYS A 238 -17.82 2.47 2.63
N LYS A 239 -18.77 2.47 3.56
CA LYS A 239 -19.83 1.47 3.59
C LYS A 239 -20.37 1.39 2.16
N THR A 240 -20.29 0.22 1.52
CA THR A 240 -21.04 -0.05 0.30
C THR A 240 -22.50 0.21 0.65
N LYS A 241 -23.03 1.38 0.26
CA LYS A 241 -24.47 1.59 0.27
C LYS A 241 -25.01 0.57 -0.72
N LYS A 242 -25.81 -0.38 -0.23
CA LYS A 242 -26.63 -1.22 -1.10
C LYS A 242 -27.38 -0.28 -2.04
N GLY A 243 -27.33 -0.56 -3.34
CA GLY A 243 -28.33 -0.06 -4.26
C GLY A 243 -29.71 -0.44 -3.69
N ILE A 244 -30.60 0.54 -3.71
CA ILE A 244 -32.03 0.36 -3.47
C ILE A 244 -32.55 -0.57 -4.56
#